data_AF-A0A7L2I2G5-F1
#
_entry.id   AF-A0A7L2I2G5-F1
#
_cell.length_a   1.000
_cell.length_b   1.000
_cell.length_c   1.000
_cell.angle_alpha   90.00
_cell.angle_beta   90.00
_cell.angle_gamma   90.00
#
_symmetry.space_group_name_H-M   'P 1'
#
loop_
_entity.id
_entity.type
_entity.pdbx_description
1 polymer ?
#
loop_
_entity_poly.entity_id
_entity_poly.type
_entity_poly.pdbx_seq_one_letter_code
_entity_poly.pdbx_strand_id
1 'polypeptide(L)'
;EDVNCFCVDWSKGSRCQYTQASNNIRVVGAEIAYFVDVLMEKYGYSPANVHIIGHSLGAHAAGEAGKRRPGIGRITGLDPAQPYFQGTPVEVRLDKSDADFVDVIHT
;
A
#
# COMPACT_ATOMS: atom_id res chain seq x y z
N GLU A 1 -17.87 3.23 12.87
CA GLU A 1 -17.26 2.07 13.56
C GLU A 1 -16.19 2.58 14.51
N ASP A 2 -15.81 1.77 15.49
CA ASP A 2 -14.68 2.07 16.38
C ASP A 2 -13.41 1.49 15.76
N VAL A 3 -12.52 2.35 15.28
CA VAL A 3 -11.37 1.97 14.45
C VAL A 3 -10.21 2.92 14.63
N ASN A 4 -8.99 2.40 14.49
CA ASN A 4 -7.78 3.19 14.38
C ASN A 4 -7.59 3.64 12.92
N CYS A 5 -7.77 4.93 12.65
CA CYS A 5 -7.59 5.50 11.31
C CYS A 5 -6.29 6.30 11.21
N PHE A 6 -5.36 5.84 10.37
CA PHE A 6 -4.07 6.48 10.15
C PHE A 6 -4.00 7.08 8.74
N CYS A 7 -3.70 8.37 8.65
CA CYS A 7 -3.46 9.05 7.37
C CYS A 7 -1.95 9.07 7.07
N VAL A 8 -1.53 8.43 5.98
CA VAL A 8 -0.13 8.43 5.53
C VAL A 8 0.14 9.65 4.65
N ASP A 9 0.72 10.71 5.21
CA ASP A 9 1.16 11.89 4.44
C ASP A 9 2.56 11.66 3.86
N TRP A 10 2.63 11.55 2.53
CA TRP A 10 3.87 11.48 1.76
C TRP A 10 3.93 12.59 0.70
N SER A 11 3.25 13.72 0.96
CA SER A 11 3.07 14.83 0.02
C SER A 11 4.39 15.35 -0.55
N LYS A 12 5.45 15.44 0.25
CA LYS A 12 6.81 15.82 -0.20
C LYS A 12 7.39 14.85 -1.23
N GLY A 13 7.15 13.55 -1.09
CA GLY A 13 7.57 12.53 -2.03
C GLY A 13 6.71 12.46 -3.29
N SER A 14 5.44 12.89 -3.19
CA SER A 14 4.50 12.88 -4.32
C SER A 14 4.63 14.09 -5.25
N ARG A 15 5.01 15.26 -4.71
CA ARG A 15 5.06 16.54 -5.44
C ARG A 15 6.37 16.71 -6.21
N CYS A 16 6.67 15.77 -7.09
CA CYS A 16 7.83 15.79 -7.97
C CYS A 16 7.44 15.26 -9.37
N GLN A 17 8.43 15.02 -10.24
CA GLN A 17 8.15 14.41 -11.54
C GLN A 17 7.45 13.06 -11.36
N TYR A 18 6.48 12.74 -12.22
CA TYR A 18 5.63 11.55 -12.08
C TYR A 18 6.45 10.24 -12.02
N THR A 19 7.53 10.16 -12.81
CA THR A 19 8.50 9.05 -12.76
C THR A 19 9.13 8.89 -11.38
N GLN A 20 9.58 10.00 -10.78
CA GLN A 20 10.19 9.98 -9.45
C GLN A 20 9.15 9.66 -8.39
N ALA A 21 7.96 10.25 -8.48
CA ALA A 21 6.85 9.94 -7.58
C ALA A 21 6.55 8.43 -7.63
N SER A 22 6.40 7.85 -8.82
CA SER A 22 6.18 6.41 -9.04
C SER A 22 7.28 5.50 -8.50
N ASN A 23 8.52 5.99 -8.36
CA ASN A 23 9.60 5.25 -7.70
C ASN A 23 9.58 5.43 -6.17
N ASN A 24 9.23 6.62 -5.68
CA ASN A 24 9.15 6.92 -4.24
C ASN A 24 8.13 6.04 -3.50
N ILE A 25 7.14 5.53 -4.23
CA ILE A 25 6.10 4.62 -3.70
C ILE A 25 6.70 3.38 -3.05
N ARG A 26 7.87 2.91 -3.54
CA ARG A 26 8.61 1.79 -2.97
C ARG A 26 9.06 2.06 -1.54
N VAL A 27 9.47 3.30 -1.26
CA VAL A 27 9.87 3.73 0.08
C VAL A 27 8.64 3.92 0.96
N VAL A 28 7.58 4.55 0.44
CA VAL A 28 6.32 4.72 1.19
C VAL A 28 5.74 3.36 1.62
N GLY A 29 5.68 2.39 0.71
CA GLY A 29 5.24 1.03 1.03
C GLY A 29 6.15 0.34 2.05
N ALA A 30 7.46 0.55 1.99
CA ALA A 30 8.39 0.03 2.99
C ALA A 30 8.14 0.61 4.39
N GLU A 31 7.88 1.90 4.50
CA GLU A 31 7.56 2.56 5.77
C GLU A 31 6.22 2.07 6.34
N ILE A 32 5.20 1.86 5.49
CA ILE A 32 3.91 1.29 5.91
C ILE A 32 4.10 -0.15 6.43
N ALA A 33 4.85 -0.99 5.71
CA ALA A 33 5.17 -2.35 6.15
C ALA A 33 5.91 -2.36 7.48
N TYR A 34 6.92 -1.49 7.63
CA TYR A 34 7.67 -1.35 8.88
C TYR A 34 6.77 -0.92 10.04
N PHE A 35 5.86 0.03 9.82
CA PHE A 35 4.89 0.42 10.84
C PHE A 35 4.00 -0.76 11.28
N VAL A 36 3.51 -1.58 10.35
CA VAL A 36 2.73 -2.78 10.67
C VAL A 36 3.57 -3.81 11.43
N ASP A 37 4.84 -4.01 11.05
CA ASP A 37 5.76 -4.89 11.79
C ASP A 37 5.97 -4.39 13.23
N VAL A 38 6.13 -3.07 13.44
CA VAL A 38 6.23 -2.50 14.80
C VAL A 38 4.96 -2.78 15.62
N LEU A 39 3.76 -2.65 15.01
CA LEU A 39 2.50 -2.98 15.68
C LEU A 39 2.44 -4.45 16.09
N MET A 40 2.87 -5.35 15.20
CA MET A 40 2.91 -6.79 15.47
C MET A 40 3.94 -7.15 16.54
N GLU A 41 5.18 -6.68 16.40
CA GLU A 41 6.30 -7.07 17.26
C GLU A 41 6.21 -6.47 18.67
N LYS A 42 5.75 -5.21 18.78
CA LYS A 42 5.74 -4.49 20.07
C LYS A 42 4.41 -4.61 20.81
N TYR A 43 3.31 -4.80 20.08
CA TYR A 43 1.97 -4.78 20.67
C TYR A 43 1.16 -6.06 20.39
N GLY A 44 1.72 -7.03 19.65
CA GLY A 44 1.01 -8.26 19.30
C GLY A 44 -0.17 -8.03 18.35
N TYR A 45 -0.21 -6.89 17.65
CA TYR A 45 -1.31 -6.56 16.76
C TYR A 45 -1.17 -7.29 15.42
N SER A 46 -2.10 -8.21 15.15
CA SER A 46 -2.04 -9.04 13.93
C SER A 46 -2.17 -8.19 12.65
N PRO A 47 -1.30 -8.39 11.64
CA PRO A 47 -1.46 -7.79 10.31
C PRO A 47 -2.79 -8.13 9.63
N ALA A 48 -3.43 -9.24 9.99
CA ALA A 48 -4.75 -9.63 9.47
C ALA A 48 -5.86 -8.63 9.89
N ASN A 49 -5.62 -7.82 10.92
CA ASN A 49 -6.52 -6.75 11.37
C ASN A 49 -6.19 -5.40 10.72
N VAL A 50 -5.36 -5.37 9.68
CA VAL A 50 -4.97 -4.15 8.95
C VAL A 50 -5.68 -4.11 7.61
N HIS A 51 -6.28 -2.95 7.32
CA HIS A 51 -6.83 -2.60 6.01
C HIS A 51 -6.10 -1.37 5.47
N ILE A 52 -5.44 -1.52 4.33
CA ILE A 52 -4.75 -0.42 3.65
C ILE A 52 -5.62 0.06 2.48
N ILE A 53 -5.98 1.35 2.48
CA ILE A 53 -6.72 1.98 1.40
C ILE A 53 -5.76 2.91 0.65
N GLY A 54 -5.55 2.62 -0.64
CA GLY A 54 -4.63 3.39 -1.48
C GLY A 54 -5.34 3.96 -2.70
N HIS A 55 -5.25 5.28 -2.89
CA HIS A 55 -5.79 5.97 -4.06
C HIS A 55 -4.69 6.33 -5.08
N SER A 56 -4.95 6.15 -6.37
CA SER A 56 -3.99 6.47 -7.44
C SER A 56 -2.63 5.79 -7.21
N LEU A 57 -1.52 6.53 -7.12
CA LEU A 57 -0.20 6.00 -6.76
C LEU A 57 -0.18 5.32 -5.38
N GLY A 58 -1.04 5.73 -4.46
CA GLY A 58 -1.20 5.12 -3.14
C GLY A 58 -1.68 3.67 -3.19
N ALA A 59 -2.40 3.26 -4.25
CA ALA A 59 -2.78 1.85 -4.44
C ALA A 59 -1.55 0.95 -4.58
N HIS A 60 -0.52 1.43 -5.27
CA HIS A 60 0.75 0.73 -5.41
C HIS A 60 1.62 0.83 -4.16
N ALA A 61 1.47 1.87 -3.34
CA ALA A 61 2.08 1.92 -2.01
C ALA A 61 1.51 0.84 -1.10
N ALA A 62 0.19 0.66 -1.14
CA ALA A 62 -0.49 -0.40 -0.41
C ALA A 62 -0.02 -1.79 -0.87
N GLY A 63 0.07 -2.01 -2.19
CA GLY A 63 0.59 -3.26 -2.74
C GLY A 63 2.05 -3.53 -2.34
N GLU A 64 2.92 -2.53 -2.40
CA GLU A 64 4.32 -2.64 -1.94
C GLU A 64 4.39 -3.00 -0.45
N ALA A 65 3.54 -2.41 0.39
CA ALA A 65 3.47 -2.73 1.82
C ALA A 65 3.05 -4.20 2.04
N GLY A 66 2.01 -4.65 1.33
CA GLY A 66 1.51 -6.02 1.38
C GLY A 66 2.56 -7.07 0.99
N LYS A 67 3.34 -6.82 -0.06
CA LYS A 67 4.44 -7.70 -0.47
C LYS A 67 5.52 -7.85 0.59
N ARG A 68 5.88 -6.73 1.24
CA ARG A 68 6.92 -6.69 2.27
C ARG A 68 6.45 -7.32 3.58
N ARG A 69 5.16 -7.23 3.87
CA ARG A 69 4.52 -7.73 5.09
C ARG A 69 3.39 -8.70 4.74
N PRO A 70 3.68 -9.99 4.52
CA PRO A 70 2.64 -10.99 4.27
C PRO A 70 1.61 -11.09 5.42
N GLY A 71 0.37 -11.38 5.07
CA GLY A 71 -0.75 -11.53 6.01
C GLY A 71 -1.51 -10.24 6.32
N ILE A 72 -1.37 -9.19 5.50
CA ILE A 72 -2.28 -8.04 5.54
C ILE A 72 -3.70 -8.53 5.21
N GLY A 73 -4.66 -8.17 6.06
CA GLY A 73 -6.03 -8.64 5.91
C GLY A 73 -6.73 -8.10 4.67
N ARG A 74 -6.57 -6.81 4.36
CA ARG A 74 -7.21 -6.21 3.19
C ARG A 74 -6.40 -5.07 2.56
N ILE A 75 -6.41 -5.00 1.23
CA ILE A 75 -6.04 -3.81 0.47
C ILE A 75 -7.19 -3.38 -0.43
N THR A 76 -7.57 -2.10 -0.37
CA THR A 76 -8.49 -1.51 -1.34
C THR A 76 -7.73 -0.53 -2.24
N GLY A 77 -7.73 -0.80 -3.54
CA GLY A 77 -7.21 0.10 -4.57
C GLY A 77 -8.32 1.00 -5.10
N LEU A 78 -8.23 2.31 -4.84
CA LEU A 78 -9.15 3.31 -5.38
C LEU A 78 -8.52 3.96 -6.61
N ASP A 79 -9.02 3.58 -7.78
CA ASP A 79 -8.51 3.98 -9.10
C ASP A 79 -6.97 3.88 -9.21
N PRO A 80 -6.39 2.66 -9.18
CA PRO A 80 -4.93 2.49 -9.20
C PRO A 80 -4.30 3.11 -10.45
N ALA A 81 -3.21 3.84 -10.24
CA ALA A 81 -2.56 4.58 -11.31
C ALA A 81 -2.03 3.67 -12.43
N GLN A 82 -2.49 3.87 -13.66
CA GLN A 82 -2.06 3.07 -14.81
C GLN A 82 -0.59 3.33 -15.25
N PRO A 83 -0.12 4.59 -15.41
CA PRO A 83 1.21 4.85 -15.97
C PRO A 83 2.32 4.31 -15.06
N TYR A 84 3.29 3.60 -15.66
CA TYR A 84 4.42 2.91 -14.99
C TYR A 84 4.07 1.66 -14.18
N PHE A 85 2.79 1.27 -14.09
CA PHE A 85 2.37 0.07 -13.35
C PHE A 85 1.63 -0.94 -14.22
N GLN A 86 0.88 -0.52 -15.25
CA GLN A 86 0.22 -1.49 -16.13
C GLN A 86 1.24 -2.31 -16.92
N GLY A 87 1.02 -3.63 -16.97
CA GLY A 87 1.88 -4.55 -17.72
C GLY A 87 3.22 -4.86 -17.04
N THR A 88 3.48 -4.30 -15.85
CA THR A 88 4.68 -4.66 -15.07
C THR A 88 4.47 -5.98 -14.32
N PRO A 89 5.58 -6.64 -13.91
CA PRO A 89 5.53 -7.78 -13.02
C PRO A 89 4.81 -7.48 -11.71
N VAL A 90 4.25 -8.51 -11.06
CA VAL A 90 3.44 -8.36 -9.84
C VAL A 90 4.20 -7.62 -8.76
N GLU A 91 5.52 -7.78 -8.69
CA GLU A 91 6.43 -7.15 -7.73
C GLU A 91 6.34 -5.61 -7.74
N VAL A 92 6.00 -5.00 -8.88
CA VAL A 92 6.04 -3.54 -9.07
C VAL A 92 4.70 -2.87 -8.82
N ARG A 93 3.57 -3.58 -9.00
CA ARG A 93 2.21 -3.02 -9.01
C ARG A 93 1.33 -3.63 -7.93
N LEU A 94 0.13 -3.10 -7.72
CA LEU A 94 -0.85 -3.76 -6.86
C LEU A 94 -1.29 -5.07 -7.54
N ASP A 95 -1.32 -6.15 -6.79
CA ASP A 95 -1.80 -7.46 -7.24
C ASP A 95 -2.63 -8.16 -6.15
N LYS A 96 -3.45 -9.14 -6.55
CA LYS A 96 -4.26 -9.94 -5.63
C LYS A 96 -3.45 -10.69 -4.58
N SER A 97 -2.16 -10.91 -4.80
CA SER A 97 -1.26 -11.57 -3.84
C SER A 97 -0.85 -10.69 -2.66
N ASP A 98 -1.10 -9.39 -2.72
CA ASP A 98 -0.51 -8.43 -1.76
C ASP A 98 -1.26 -8.41 -0.42
N ALA A 99 -2.46 -8.98 -0.34
CA ALA A 99 -3.23 -9.16 0.89
C ALA A 99 -4.15 -10.37 0.80
N ASP A 100 -4.70 -10.79 1.93
CA ASP A 100 -5.68 -11.90 1.98
C ASP A 100 -6.94 -11.58 1.16
N PHE A 101 -7.31 -10.30 1.12
CA PHE A 101 -8.36 -9.78 0.24
C PHE A 101 -7.93 -8.48 -0.43
N VAL A 102 -8.05 -8.42 -1.76
CA VAL A 102 -7.79 -7.21 -2.55
C VAL A 102 -9.03 -6.87 -3.36
N ASP A 103 -9.56 -5.66 -3.16
CA ASP A 103 -10.66 -5.11 -3.94
C ASP A 103 -10.27 -3.80 -4.62
N VAL A 104 -10.72 -3.62 -5.85
CA VAL A 104 -10.34 -2.46 -6.67
C VAL A 104 -11.57 -1.81 -7.27
N ILE A 105 -11.62 -0.49 -7.18
CA ILE A 105 -12.62 0.35 -7.83
C ILE A 105 -11.92 1.11 -8.95
N HIS A 106 -12.45 1.04 -10.17
CA HIS A 106 -11.95 1.78 -11.33
C HIS A 106 -12.96 2.88 -11.70
N THR A 107 -12.49 4.12 -11.90
CA THR A 107 -13.35 5.28 -12.22
C THR A 107 -12.66 6.24 -13.17
#